data_AF-A0A2G9NHD3-F1
#
_entry.id   AF-A0A2G9NHD3-F1
#
_cell.length_a   1.000
_cell.length_b   1.000
_cell.length_c   1.000
_cell.angle_alpha   90.00
_cell.angle_beta   90.00
_cell.angle_gamma   90.00
#
_symmetry.space_group_name_H-M   'P 1'
#
loop_
_entity.id
_entity.type
_entity.pdbx_description
1 polymer ?
#
loop_
_entity_poly.entity_id
_entity_poly.type
_entity_poly.pdbx_seq_one_letter_code
_entity_poly.pdbx_strand_id
1 'polypeptide(L)'
;MGILKKRHRQDYKFCPVCGARLKIEDVYCTRCGYSFEARHKKTRKNIKWKNIIILIVALILAYLAFRYFSGQPIIPSSVIDIFNSTSNQTR
;
A
#
# COMPACT_ATOMS: atom_id res chain seq x y z
N MET A 1 12.93 40.02 17.68
CA MET A 1 13.04 39.10 16.52
C MET A 1 14.21 38.13 16.78
N GLY A 2 14.00 37.09 17.60
CA GLY A 2 15.08 36.15 17.97
C GLY A 2 15.00 34.89 17.12
N ILE A 3 15.97 34.67 16.23
CA ILE A 3 16.04 33.47 15.37
C ILE A 3 16.65 32.33 16.18
N LEU A 4 15.86 31.29 16.48
CA LEU A 4 16.34 30.05 17.08
C LEU A 4 17.26 29.32 16.10
N LYS A 5 18.57 29.43 16.33
CA LYS A 5 19.63 28.71 15.59
C LYS A 5 19.52 27.22 15.90
N LYS A 6 18.95 26.43 14.98
CA LYS A 6 18.89 24.96 15.09
C LYS A 6 20.32 24.40 15.20
N ARG A 7 20.61 23.67 16.27
CA ARG A 7 21.87 22.92 16.42
C ARG A 7 21.86 21.74 15.46
N HIS A 8 22.65 21.80 14.39
CA HIS A 8 22.95 20.64 13.55
C HIS A 8 23.80 19.67 14.38
N ARG A 9 23.20 18.56 14.82
CA ARG A 9 23.96 17.38 15.26
C ARG A 9 24.59 16.81 13.99
N GLN A 10 25.89 17.02 13.81
CA GLN A 10 26.62 16.49 12.65
C GLN A 10 26.77 14.98 12.85
N ASP A 11 25.92 14.20 12.19
CA ASP A 11 26.02 12.74 12.18
C ASP A 11 27.18 12.35 11.26
N TYR A 12 28.10 11.53 11.78
CA TYR A 12 29.30 11.11 11.09
C TYR A 12 29.31 9.59 10.93
N LYS A 13 29.90 9.12 9.84
CA LYS A 13 30.15 7.71 9.55
C LYS A 13 31.64 7.45 9.37
N PHE A 14 32.05 6.21 9.53
CA PHE A 14 33.42 5.80 9.24
C PHE A 14 33.45 4.98 7.95
N CYS A 15 34.46 5.22 7.11
CA CYS A 15 34.67 4.43 5.91
C CYS A 15 35.11 3.01 6.30
N PRO A 16 34.43 1.94 5.83
CA PRO A 16 34.81 0.56 6.16
C PRO A 16 36.12 0.12 5.49
N VAL A 17 36.59 0.85 4.48
CA VAL A 17 37.83 0.52 3.74
C VAL A 17 39.07 1.17 4.36
N CYS A 18 38.99 2.45 4.70
CA CYS A 18 40.16 3.22 5.17
C CYS A 18 40.03 3.79 6.59
N GLY A 19 38.89 3.62 7.25
CA GLY A 19 38.65 4.14 8.60
C GLY A 19 38.47 5.66 8.69
N ALA A 20 38.44 6.39 7.57
CA ALA A 20 38.23 7.83 7.58
C ALA A 20 36.86 8.21 8.16
N ARG A 21 36.82 9.28 8.96
CA ARG A 21 35.58 9.89 9.46
C ARG A 21 35.00 10.81 8.39
N LEU A 22 33.79 10.52 7.94
CA LEU A 22 33.06 11.27 6.92
C LEU A 22 31.70 11.72 7.45
N LYS A 23 31.07 12.67 6.77
CA LYS A 23 29.71 13.08 7.08
C LYS A 23 28.74 12.02 6.57
N ILE A 24 27.58 11.89 7.23
CA ILE A 24 26.58 10.89 6.82
C ILE A 24 26.11 11.13 5.38
N GLU A 25 26.08 12.39 4.93
CA GLU A 25 25.64 12.80 3.59
C GLU A 25 26.69 12.53 2.49
N ASP A 26 27.95 12.25 2.83
CA ASP A 26 29.00 12.03 1.84
C ASP A 26 28.71 10.76 1.03
N VAL A 27 28.51 10.90 -0.28
CA VAL A 27 28.17 9.79 -1.19
C VAL A 27 29.37 8.86 -1.42
N TYR A 28 30.58 9.39 -1.31
CA TYR A 28 31.83 8.67 -1.50
C TYR A 28 32.85 9.04 -0.42
N CYS A 29 33.80 8.15 -0.18
CA CYS A 29 34.91 8.43 0.70
C CYS A 29 35.91 9.36 0.02
N THR A 30 36.03 10.60 0.49
CA THR A 30 37.00 11.59 0.01
C THR A 30 38.46 11.20 0.20
N ARG A 31 38.74 10.17 1.03
CA ARG A 31 40.11 9.69 1.29
C ARG A 31 40.53 8.51 0.40
N CYS A 32 39.63 7.58 0.10
CA CYS A 32 39.98 6.34 -0.61
C CYS A 32 39.11 6.04 -1.84
N GLY A 33 38.11 6.88 -2.13
CA GLY A 33 37.21 6.70 -3.27
C GLY A 33 36.11 5.65 -3.10
N TYR A 34 36.00 4.99 -1.93
CA TYR A 34 34.93 4.03 -1.66
C TYR A 34 33.54 4.66 -1.78
N SER A 35 32.68 4.11 -2.67
CA SER A 35 31.30 4.59 -2.84
C SER A 35 30.38 4.02 -1.76
N PHE A 36 29.64 4.90 -1.08
CA PHE A 36 28.61 4.53 -0.12
C PHE A 36 27.24 4.27 -0.78
N GLU A 37 27.12 4.36 -2.11
CA GLU A 37 25.89 4.10 -2.86
C GLU A 37 25.55 2.61 -3.01
N ALA A 38 25.88 1.79 -2.02
CA ALA A 38 25.51 0.38 -2.03
C ALA A 38 24.04 0.21 -1.58
N ARG A 39 23.15 0.29 -2.57
CA ARG A 39 21.74 -0.14 -2.55
C ARG A 39 20.79 0.72 -1.71
N HIS A 40 20.11 1.62 -2.41
CA HIS A 40 18.68 1.85 -2.18
C HIS A 40 17.92 0.54 -2.48
N LYS A 41 18.08 -0.48 -1.63
CA LYS A 41 17.31 -1.71 -1.74
C LYS A 41 15.88 -1.26 -1.45
N LYS A 42 15.06 -1.12 -2.51
CA LYS A 42 13.59 -1.07 -2.37
C LYS A 42 13.25 -2.19 -1.40
N THR A 43 12.97 -1.84 -0.15
CA THR A 43 12.38 -2.78 0.77
C THR A 43 11.07 -3.13 0.12
N ARG A 44 11.03 -4.27 -0.59
CA ARG A 44 9.81 -4.91 -1.05
C ARG A 44 9.07 -5.14 0.25
N LYS A 45 8.22 -4.17 0.62
CA LYS A 45 7.27 -4.36 1.70
C LYS A 45 6.46 -5.56 1.22
N ASN A 46 6.80 -6.73 1.73
CA ASN A 46 5.98 -7.94 1.67
C ASN A 46 4.75 -7.66 2.55
N ILE A 47 4.04 -6.58 2.29
CA ILE A 47 2.68 -6.46 2.75
C ILE A 47 1.98 -7.63 2.08
N LYS A 48 1.33 -8.41 2.91
CA LYS A 48 0.56 -9.57 2.51
C LYS A 48 -0.71 -9.08 1.80
N TRP A 49 -0.60 -8.29 0.73
CA TRP A 49 -1.75 -7.77 -0.03
C TRP A 49 -2.62 -8.95 -0.52
N LYS A 50 -2.00 -10.12 -0.74
CA LYS A 50 -2.70 -11.40 -0.93
C LYS A 50 -3.63 -11.76 0.24
N ASN A 51 -3.20 -11.59 1.50
CA ASN A 51 -4.04 -11.82 2.68
C ASN A 51 -5.17 -10.79 2.80
N ILE A 52 -4.93 -9.54 2.42
CA ILE A 52 -5.97 -8.50 2.41
C ILE A 52 -7.08 -8.88 1.41
N ILE A 53 -6.70 -9.35 0.21
CA ILE A 53 -7.67 -9.82 -0.79
C ILE A 53 -8.47 -11.01 -0.26
N ILE A 54 -7.82 -11.98 0.40
CA ILE A 54 -8.50 -13.14 0.99
C ILE A 54 -9.52 -12.71 2.07
N LEU A 55 -9.17 -11.75 2.93
CA LEU A 55 -10.08 -11.23 3.96
C LEU A 55 -11.29 -10.51 3.35
N ILE A 56 -11.10 -9.72 2.29
CA ILE A 56 -12.18 -9.03 1.59
C ILE A 56 -13.14 -10.03 0.94
N VAL A 57 -12.61 -11.03 0.24
CA VAL A 57 -13.43 -12.07 -0.40
C VAL A 57 -14.22 -12.87 0.65
N ALA A 58 -13.60 -13.23 1.77
CA ALA A 58 -14.27 -13.92 2.87
C ALA A 58 -15.41 -13.08 3.48
N LEU A 59 -15.21 -11.77 3.67
CA LEU A 59 -16.25 -10.85 4.16
C LEU A 59 -17.41 -10.71 3.17
N ILE A 60 -17.13 -10.64 1.87
CA ILE A 60 -18.18 -10.57 0.83
C ILE A 60 -19.02 -11.85 0.82
N LEU A 61 -18.39 -13.02 0.84
CA LEU A 61 -19.10 -14.31 0.88
C LEU A 61 -19.93 -14.46 2.16
N ALA A 62 -19.38 -14.06 3.32
CA ALA A 62 -20.11 -14.06 4.57
C ALA A 62 -21.33 -13.12 4.53
N TYR A 63 -21.19 -11.92 3.95
CA TYR A 63 -22.28 -10.97 3.76
C TYR A 63 -23.38 -11.52 2.84
N LEU A 64 -23.01 -12.15 1.72
CA LEU A 64 -23.96 -12.78 0.81
C LEU A 64 -24.69 -13.96 1.46
N ALA A 65 -23.98 -14.81 2.20
CA ALA A 65 -24.57 -15.91 2.96
C ALA A 65 -25.53 -15.40 4.04
N PHE A 66 -25.14 -14.33 4.76
CA PHE A 66 -25.99 -13.68 5.75
C PHE A 66 -27.25 -13.08 5.12
N ARG A 67 -27.13 -12.44 3.95
CA ARG A 67 -28.27 -11.92 3.17
C ARG A 67 -29.21 -13.03 2.71
N TYR A 68 -28.65 -14.13 2.23
CA TYR A 68 -29.41 -15.32 1.81
C TYR A 68 -30.16 -15.95 2.99
N PHE A 69 -29.49 -16.11 4.14
CA PHE A 69 -30.10 -16.63 5.37
C PHE A 69 -31.17 -15.69 5.94
N SER A 70 -30.98 -14.38 5.78
CA SER A 70 -31.95 -13.36 6.22
C SER A 70 -33.22 -13.30 5.35
N GLY A 71 -33.34 -14.17 4.33
CA GLY A 71 -34.56 -14.33 3.54
C GLY A 71 -34.98 -13.07 2.75
N GLN A 72 -34.07 -12.13 2.53
CA GLN A 72 -34.38 -10.90 1.79
C GLN A 72 -34.34 -11.20 0.28
N PRO A 73 -35.41 -10.90 -0.48
CA PRO A 73 -35.46 -11.14 -1.91
C PRO A 73 -34.35 -10.35 -2.62
N ILE A 74 -33.61 -11.05 -3.49
CA ILE A 74 -32.48 -10.53 -4.29
C ILE A 74 -32.96 -9.56 -5.40
N ILE A 75 -34.26 -9.50 -5.66
CA ILE A 75 -34.85 -8.74 -6.77
C ILE A 75 -36.15 -8.07 -6.27
N PRO A 76 -36.30 -6.74 -6.37
CA PRO A 76 -37.58 -6.09 -6.11
C PRO A 76 -38.61 -6.50 -7.18
N SER A 77 -39.83 -6.78 -6.75
CA SER A 77 -40.95 -7.22 -7.61
C SER A 77 -41.23 -6.29 -8.79
N SER A 78 -40.84 -5.02 -8.70
CA SER A 78 -41.01 -4.02 -9.77
C SER A 78 -40.29 -4.35 -11.08
N VAL A 79 -39.26 -5.20 -11.06
CA VAL A 79 -38.48 -5.53 -12.27
C VAL A 79 -39.17 -6.60 -13.12
N ILE A 80 -40.01 -7.46 -12.51
CA ILE A 80 -40.69 -8.56 -13.19
C ILE A 80 -41.81 -8.02 -14.10
N ASP A 81 -42.50 -6.97 -13.68
CA ASP A 81 -43.63 -6.38 -14.43
C ASP A 81 -43.19 -5.67 -15.73
N ILE A 82 -41.97 -5.12 -15.75
CA ILE A 82 -41.38 -4.47 -16.92
C ILE A 82 -41.07 -5.51 -18.02
N PHE A 83 -40.60 -6.70 -17.62
CA PHE A 83 -40.24 -7.75 -18.56
C PHE A 83 -41.46 -8.39 -19.23
N ASN A 84 -42.54 -8.59 -18.46
CA ASN A 84 -43.80 -9.16 -18.95
C ASN A 84 -44.57 -8.21 -19.89
N SER A 85 -44.40 -6.89 -19.72
CA SER A 85 -44.97 -5.89 -20.62
C SER A 85 -44.24 -5.87 -21.98
N THR A 86 -42.93 -6.14 -21.98
CA THR A 86 -42.11 -6.15 -23.19
C THR A 86 -42.37 -7.39 -24.08
N SER A 87 -42.71 -8.55 -23.49
CA SER A 87 -42.99 -9.77 -24.27
C SER A 87 -44.31 -9.74 -25.06
N ASN A 88 -45.28 -8.92 -24.65
CA ASN A 88 -46.57 -8.80 -25.35
C ASN A 88 -46.55 -7.80 -26.52
N GLN A 89 -45.44 -7.08 -26.73
CA GLN A 89 -45.34 -6.09 -27.81
C GLN A 89 -44.69 -6.64 -29.09
N THR A 90 -44.27 -7.90 -29.11
CA THR A 90 -43.66 -8.55 -30.30
C THR A 90 -44.53 -9.65 -30.94
N ARG A 91 -45.86 -9.62 -30.74
CA ARG A 91 -46.79 -10.47 -31.48
C ARG A 91 -47.89 -9.67 -32.14
#